data_AF-A0A916QJP4-F1
#
_entry.id   AF-A0A916QJP4-F1
#
_cell.length_a   1.000
_cell.length_b   1.000
_cell.length_c   1.000
_cell.angle_alpha   90.00
_cell.angle_beta   90.00
_cell.angle_gamma   90.00
#
_symmetry.space_group_name_H-M   'P 1'
#
loop_
_entity.id
_entity.type
_entity.pdbx_description
1 polymer ?
#
loop_
_entity_poly.entity_id
_entity_poly.type
_entity_poly.pdbx_seq_one_letter_code
_entity_poly.pdbx_strand_id
1 'polypeptide(L)'
;MSNTTHEIDSSKSENNNSQPEEKGKKVSFLQTMGSVVAASFGVQSKKNKQRDFQNGSFASFVVGALIFTVLFVAVLLLVVNLVLN
;
A
#
# COMPACT_ATOMS: atom_id res chain seq x y z
N MET A 1 18.27 11.20 63.71
CA MET A 1 18.36 11.67 62.31
C MET A 1 17.72 10.62 61.41
N SER A 2 16.74 11.04 60.62
CA SER A 2 15.98 10.17 59.71
C SER A 2 16.81 9.73 58.50
N ASN A 3 16.42 8.55 58.02
CA ASN A 3 16.80 7.84 56.79
C ASN A 3 16.79 8.70 55.51
N THR A 4 17.26 8.08 54.40
CA THR A 4 17.09 8.43 52.95
C THR A 4 18.48 8.73 52.35
N THR A 5 19.17 7.74 51.77
CA THR A 5 19.00 7.20 50.40
C THR A 5 18.75 8.31 49.39
N HIS A 6 19.64 8.50 48.43
CA HIS A 6 19.34 8.75 47.01
C HIS A 6 20.60 9.32 46.34
N GLU A 7 20.61 9.17 45.02
CA GLU A 7 21.65 9.51 44.05
C GLU A 7 22.68 8.39 43.81
N ILE A 8 22.94 7.86 42.61
CA ILE A 8 22.39 7.88 41.24
C ILE A 8 23.22 6.75 40.56
N ASP A 9 22.64 5.89 39.71
CA ASP A 9 23.10 5.76 38.30
C ASP A 9 22.28 4.77 37.44
N SER A 10 21.75 5.34 36.36
CA SER A 10 21.63 4.81 35.00
C SER A 10 21.13 3.39 34.74
N SER A 11 19.84 3.30 34.37
CA SER A 11 19.45 2.70 33.09
C SER A 11 18.12 3.27 32.58
N LYS A 12 18.30 4.27 31.71
CA LYS A 12 17.45 4.72 30.61
C LYS A 12 16.51 3.65 30.03
N SER A 13 15.20 3.94 30.01
CA SER A 13 14.32 3.78 28.84
C SER A 13 12.92 4.34 29.13
N GLU A 14 12.77 5.66 29.09
CA GLU A 14 11.48 6.26 28.73
C GLU A 14 11.26 6.07 27.23
N ASN A 15 10.31 5.23 26.84
CA ASN A 15 9.70 5.32 25.53
C ASN A 15 8.20 5.05 25.65
N ASN A 16 7.47 6.15 25.76
CA ASN A 16 6.03 6.21 25.61
C ASN A 16 5.66 5.84 24.17
N ASN A 17 5.30 4.58 23.95
CA ASN A 17 4.48 4.22 22.81
C ASN A 17 3.35 3.31 23.29
N SER A 18 2.27 3.95 23.73
CA SER A 18 0.98 3.30 23.92
C SER A 18 0.48 2.79 22.57
N GLN A 19 0.81 1.55 22.23
CA GLN A 19 0.02 0.78 21.27
C GLN A 19 -1.26 0.35 21.99
N PRO A 20 -2.44 0.81 21.57
CA PRO A 20 -3.68 0.20 22.02
C PRO A 20 -3.80 -1.16 21.30
N GLU A 21 -3.73 -2.21 22.11
CA GLU A 21 -4.24 -3.55 21.81
C GLU A 21 -5.71 -3.45 21.36
N GLU A 22 -5.97 -3.26 20.06
CA GLU A 22 -7.34 -3.11 19.55
C GLU A 22 -7.93 -4.47 19.17
N LYS A 23 -8.67 -5.04 20.12
CA LYS A 23 -9.58 -6.16 19.94
C LYS A 23 -10.45 -5.97 18.70
N GLY A 24 -10.31 -6.84 17.70
CA GLY A 24 -11.36 -7.17 16.71
C GLY A 24 -12.05 -5.98 16.02
N LYS A 25 -11.30 -5.02 15.47
CA LYS A 25 -11.90 -3.96 14.65
C LYS A 25 -12.27 -4.52 13.28
N LYS A 26 -13.57 -4.67 13.04
CA LYS A 26 -14.11 -5.02 11.73
C LYS A 26 -13.58 -4.00 10.72
N VAL A 27 -12.90 -4.48 9.69
CA VAL A 27 -12.38 -3.66 8.60
C VAL A 27 -13.57 -2.84 8.07
N SER A 28 -13.54 -1.53 8.28
CA SER A 28 -14.66 -0.68 7.87
C SER A 28 -14.81 -0.71 6.35
N PHE A 29 -16.03 -0.60 5.84
CA PHE A 29 -16.29 -0.47 4.40
C PHE A 29 -15.44 0.64 3.77
N LEU A 30 -15.26 1.75 4.49
CA LEU A 30 -14.41 2.86 4.07
C LEU A 30 -12.92 2.50 4.01
N GLN A 31 -12.43 1.65 4.92
CA GLN A 31 -11.06 1.14 4.91
C GLN A 31 -10.85 0.16 3.75
N THR A 32 -11.87 -0.64 3.43
CA THR A 32 -11.87 -1.54 2.28
C THR A 32 -11.81 -0.76 0.98
N MET A 33 -12.63 0.29 0.84
CA MET A 33 -12.62 1.16 -0.35
C MET A 33 -11.30 1.92 -0.49
N GLY A 34 -10.75 2.43 0.62
CA GLY A 34 -9.40 3.02 0.64
C GLY A 34 -8.32 2.03 0.22
N SER A 35 -8.44 0.76 0.61
CA SER A 35 -7.52 -0.31 0.20
C SER A 35 -7.64 -0.65 -1.29
N VAL A 36 -8.85 -0.68 -1.85
CA VAL A 36 -9.09 -0.93 -3.28
C VAL A 36 -8.49 0.19 -4.12
N VAL A 37 -8.66 1.43 -3.70
CA VAL A 37 -8.08 2.61 -4.36
C VAL A 37 -6.55 2.55 -4.29
N ALA A 38 -5.96 2.31 -3.12
CA ALA A 38 -4.50 2.19 -2.97
C ALA A 38 -3.91 1.01 -3.77
N ALA A 39 -4.64 -0.11 -3.88
CA ALA A 39 -4.23 -1.26 -4.69
C ALA A 39 -4.31 -0.97 -6.19
N SER A 40 -5.29 -0.17 -6.63
CA SER A 40 -5.47 0.22 -8.03
C SER A 40 -4.35 1.14 -8.54
N PHE A 41 -3.73 1.93 -7.65
CA PHE A 41 -2.60 2.81 -7.98
C PHE A 41 -1.23 2.11 -7.91
N GLY A 42 -1.19 0.79 -7.72
CA GLY A 42 0.02 -0.01 -7.91
C GLY A 42 1.09 0.26 -6.85
N VAL A 43 0.82 -0.08 -5.59
CA VAL A 43 1.76 0.03 -4.46
C VAL A 43 2.93 -0.95 -4.60
N GLN A 44 3.71 -0.79 -5.65
CA GLN A 44 4.92 -1.54 -5.86
C GLN A 44 5.98 -1.01 -4.90
N SER A 45 6.12 -1.75 -3.80
CA SER A 45 7.22 -1.68 -2.86
C SER A 45 8.54 -1.43 -3.61
N LYS A 46 9.40 -0.57 -3.04
CA LYS A 46 10.68 -0.11 -3.60
C LYS A 46 11.54 -1.26 -4.16
N LYS A 47 11.36 -2.47 -3.64
CA LYS A 47 11.97 -3.73 -4.10
C LYS A 47 11.62 -4.11 -5.55
N ASN A 48 10.36 -3.97 -5.97
CA ASN A 48 9.97 -4.24 -7.36
C ASN A 48 10.53 -3.16 -8.28
N LYS A 49 10.47 -1.89 -7.86
CA LYS A 49 11.09 -0.76 -8.55
C LYS A 49 12.57 -1.01 -8.82
N GLN A 50 13.34 -1.43 -7.80
CA GLN A 50 14.79 -1.65 -7.91
C GLN A 50 15.15 -2.79 -8.86
N ARG A 51 14.30 -3.82 -8.98
CA ARG A 51 14.49 -4.94 -9.90
C ARG A 51 14.15 -4.55 -11.34
N ASP A 52 13.08 -3.81 -11.53
CA ASP A 52 12.66 -3.34 -12.85
C ASP A 52 13.62 -2.25 -13.36
N PHE A 53 14.13 -1.39 -12.49
CA PHE A 53 15.17 -0.43 -12.87
C PHE A 53 16.53 -1.06 -13.22
N GLN A 54 16.83 -2.26 -12.72
CA GLN A 54 18.10 -2.93 -13.03
C GLN A 54 18.04 -3.80 -14.29
N ASN A 55 16.89 -4.36 -14.64
CA ASN A 55 16.79 -5.36 -15.72
C ASN A 55 15.71 -5.07 -16.79
N GLY A 56 14.81 -4.11 -16.61
CA GLY A 56 13.73 -3.84 -17.57
C GLY A 56 13.07 -2.48 -17.34
N SER A 57 13.44 -1.50 -18.17
CA SER A 57 13.03 -0.10 -18.01
C SER A 57 11.52 0.06 -17.86
N PHE A 58 11.09 1.08 -17.10
CA PHE A 58 9.71 1.57 -16.97
C PHE A 58 8.90 1.56 -18.29
N ALA A 59 9.58 1.70 -19.44
CA ALA A 59 8.98 1.57 -20.76
C ALA A 59 8.20 0.26 -20.97
N SER A 60 8.65 -0.89 -20.43
CA SER A 60 7.95 -2.16 -20.57
C SER A 60 6.59 -2.17 -19.86
N PHE A 61 6.47 -1.48 -18.73
CA PHE A 61 5.20 -1.29 -18.03
C PHE A 61 4.25 -0.39 -18.82
N VAL A 62 4.76 0.70 -19.39
CA VAL A 62 3.98 1.64 -20.20
C VAL A 62 3.46 0.94 -21.47
N VAL A 63 4.31 0.17 -22.14
CA VAL A 63 3.92 -0.62 -23.32
C VAL A 63 2.86 -1.66 -22.97
N GLY A 64 3.03 -2.39 -21.85
CA GLY A 64 2.03 -3.34 -21.38
C GLY A 64 0.68 -2.69 -21.07
N ALA A 65 0.69 -1.52 -20.41
CA ALA A 65 -0.51 -0.75 -20.12
C ALA A 65 -1.20 -0.26 -21.41
N LEU A 66 -0.43 0.23 -22.39
CA LEU A 66 -0.96 0.65 -23.69
C LEU A 66 -1.65 -0.49 -24.43
N ILE A 67 -1.00 -1.65 -24.51
CA ILE A 67 -1.58 -2.83 -25.16
C ILE A 67 -2.87 -3.25 -24.46
N PHE A 68 -2.85 -3.31 -23.13
CA PHE A 68 -4.03 -3.63 -22.33
C PHE A 68 -5.18 -2.64 -22.56
N THR A 69 -4.91 -1.33 -22.59
CA THR A 69 -5.92 -0.30 -22.84
C THR A 69 -6.53 -0.43 -24.23
N VAL A 70 -5.73 -0.66 -25.27
CA VAL A 70 -6.23 -0.86 -26.63
C VAL A 70 -7.16 -2.07 -26.71
N LEU A 71 -6.77 -3.19 -26.11
CA LEU A 71 -7.60 -4.39 -26.04
C LEU A 71 -8.90 -4.13 -25.27
N PHE A 72 -8.83 -3.42 -24.14
CA PHE A 72 -9.99 -3.09 -23.34
C PHE A 72 -11.01 -2.26 -24.13
N VAL A 73 -10.55 -1.22 -24.84
CA VAL A 73 -11.43 -0.41 -25.70
C VAL A 73 -12.04 -1.24 -26.82
N ALA A 74 -11.27 -2.13 -27.46
CA ALA A 74 -11.79 -3.01 -28.50
C ALA A 74 -12.93 -3.93 -27.98
N VAL A 75 -12.78 -4.47 -26.77
CA VAL A 75 -13.84 -5.26 -26.11
C VAL A 75 -15.08 -4.40 -25.86
N LEU A 76 -14.93 -3.18 -25.34
CA LEU A 76 -16.07 -2.28 -25.13
C LEU A 76 -16.80 -1.98 -26.45
N LEU A 77 -16.06 -1.70 -27.53
CA LEU A 77 -16.64 -1.48 -28.85
C LEU A 77 -17.40 -2.72 -29.34
N LEU A 78 -16.85 -3.92 -29.17
CA LEU A 78 -17.52 -5.16 -29.56
C LEU A 78 -18.83 -5.36 -28.79
N VAL A 79 -18.81 -5.15 -27.46
CA VAL A 79 -20.02 -5.24 -26.62
C VAL A 79 -21.06 -4.21 -27.06
N VAL A 80 -20.64 -2.96 -27.28
CA VAL A 80 -21.52 -1.88 -27.72
C VAL A 80 -22.17 -2.23 -29.05
N ASN A 81 -21.38 -2.71 -30.03
CA ASN A 81 -21.90 -3.13 -31.32
C ASN A 81 -22.85 -4.33 -31.20
N LEU A 82 -22.54 -5.32 -30.36
CA LEU A 82 -23.42 -6.48 -30.13
C LEU A 82 -24.77 -6.08 -29.50
N VAL A 83 -24.79 -5.02 -28.70
CA VAL A 83 -26.02 -4.55 -28.03
C VAL A 83 -26.85 -3.65 -28.95
N LEU A 84 -26.20 -2.84 -29.79
CA LEU A 84 -26.88 -1.92 -30.71
C LEU A 84 -27.41 -2.59 -31.97
N ASN A 85 -26.92 -3.79 -32.30
CA ASN A 85 -27.13 -4.47 -33.58
C ASN A 85 -27.87 -5.79 -33.41
#